data_AF-A0A9P3CQK4-F1
#
_entry.id   AF-A0A9P3CQK4-F1
#
_cell.length_a   1.000
_cell.length_b   1.000
_cell.length_c   1.000
_cell.angle_alpha   90.00
_cell.angle_beta   90.00
_cell.angle_gamma   90.00
#
_symmetry.space_group_name_H-M   'P 1'
#
loop_
_entity.id
_entity.type
_entity.pdbx_description
1 polymer ?
#
loop_
_entity_poly.entity_id
_entity_poly.type
_entity_poly.pdbx_seq_one_letter_code
_entity_poly.pdbx_strand_id
1 'polypeptide(L)'
;MAATSETVSDTLYMLEQRLQRIDYAVNGDSPQTHDEQPKPTASAAARLRHLERTLKALSTKSHAVADVLQIHKQFPELFHPADEKVVPSTLHPAALAQLILAHESLYKTTSAQLQSLQDNSTIPDSAPLVKLIGLEPRLERIEAKQIEQARDFAELRLRSTRLLENWYKVGVLDMGEKWTDWEERLRDCEILVRRREAAKKREEGMQ
;
A
#
# COMPACT_ATOMS: atom_id res chain seq x y z
N MET A 1 -44.11 51.27 10.88
CA MET A 1 -44.52 52.00 9.65
C MET A 1 -43.37 52.17 8.64
N ALA A 2 -42.10 52.30 9.06
CA ALA A 2 -40.96 52.42 8.11
C ALA A 2 -40.56 51.07 7.44
N ALA A 3 -40.47 49.98 8.20
CA ALA A 3 -40.09 48.65 7.67
C ALA A 3 -41.06 48.08 6.61
N THR A 4 -42.33 48.51 6.62
CA THR A 4 -43.32 48.12 5.61
C THR A 4 -43.17 48.91 4.31
N SER A 5 -42.58 50.11 4.36
CA SER A 5 -42.31 50.91 3.15
C SER A 5 -41.09 50.37 2.39
N GLU A 6 -40.05 49.96 3.12
CA GLU A 6 -38.81 49.41 2.53
C GLU A 6 -39.03 48.06 1.84
N THR A 7 -39.84 47.18 2.46
CA THR A 7 -40.21 45.88 1.84
C THR A 7 -41.09 46.06 0.60
N VAL A 8 -41.93 47.10 0.54
CA VAL A 8 -42.72 47.44 -0.65
C VAL A 8 -41.82 47.97 -1.78
N SER A 9 -40.82 48.79 -1.49
CA SER A 9 -39.86 49.23 -2.51
C SER A 9 -39.01 48.08 -3.05
N ASP A 10 -38.57 47.17 -2.19
CA ASP A 10 -37.76 46.01 -2.61
C ASP A 10 -38.56 45.05 -3.50
N THR A 11 -39.83 44.81 -3.16
CA THR A 11 -40.71 43.94 -3.97
C THR A 11 -41.06 44.59 -5.31
N LEU A 12 -41.25 45.91 -5.36
CA LEU A 12 -41.43 46.64 -6.61
C LEU A 12 -40.17 46.58 -7.48
N TYR A 13 -39.00 46.77 -6.90
CA TYR A 13 -37.73 46.66 -7.62
C TYR A 13 -37.51 45.24 -8.18
N MET A 14 -37.80 44.21 -7.39
CA MET A 14 -37.77 42.82 -7.86
C MET A 14 -38.77 42.57 -9.00
N LEU A 15 -39.97 43.15 -8.92
CA LEU A 15 -40.97 43.02 -9.98
C LEU A 15 -40.51 43.74 -11.25
N GLU A 16 -39.93 44.93 -11.12
CA GLU A 16 -39.36 45.70 -12.22
C GLU A 16 -38.22 44.94 -12.90
N GLN A 17 -37.26 44.41 -12.14
CA GLN A 17 -36.18 43.58 -12.67
C GLN A 17 -36.73 42.35 -13.41
N ARG A 18 -37.76 41.69 -12.87
CA ARG A 18 -38.39 40.54 -13.54
C ARG A 18 -39.12 40.95 -14.81
N LEU A 19 -39.78 42.10 -14.81
CA LEU A 19 -40.50 42.62 -15.98
C LEU A 19 -39.52 43.03 -17.07
N GLN A 20 -38.43 43.72 -16.73
CA GLN A 20 -37.33 44.03 -17.64
C GLN A 20 -36.71 42.75 -18.23
N ARG A 21 -36.54 41.69 -17.41
CA ARG A 21 -36.04 40.41 -17.89
C ARG A 21 -37.02 39.70 -18.83
N ILE A 22 -38.33 39.78 -18.57
CA ILE A 22 -39.35 39.22 -19.47
C ILE A 22 -39.39 40.01 -20.77
N ASP A 23 -39.31 41.33 -20.70
CA ASP A 23 -39.26 42.20 -21.88
C ASP A 23 -38.03 41.89 -22.73
N TYR A 24 -36.86 41.77 -22.08
CA TYR A 24 -35.62 41.32 -22.71
C TYR A 24 -35.76 39.92 -23.34
N ALA A 25 -36.40 38.97 -22.67
CA ALA A 25 -36.59 37.62 -23.22
C ALA A 25 -37.54 37.61 -24.43
N VAL A 26 -38.53 38.50 -24.47
CA VAL A 26 -39.55 38.56 -25.54
C VAL A 26 -39.07 39.38 -26.74
N ASN A 27 -38.34 40.45 -26.50
CA ASN A 27 -37.90 41.39 -27.53
C ASN A 27 -36.42 41.26 -27.93
N GLY A 28 -35.62 40.58 -27.10
CA GLY A 28 -34.19 40.38 -27.30
C GLY A 28 -33.38 41.65 -27.00
N ASP A 29 -32.06 41.50 -27.01
CA ASP A 29 -31.14 42.65 -26.98
C ASP A 29 -31.17 43.31 -28.37
N SER A 30 -31.84 44.46 -28.50
CA SER A 30 -31.67 45.30 -29.67
C SER A 30 -30.72 46.43 -29.30
N PRO A 31 -29.44 46.37 -29.70
CA PRO A 31 -28.49 47.44 -29.42
C PRO A 31 -28.77 48.61 -30.37
N GLN A 32 -29.82 49.39 -30.10
CA GLN A 32 -30.08 50.66 -30.77
C GLN A 32 -30.67 51.65 -29.76
N THR A 33 -30.00 52.79 -29.70
CA THR A 33 -30.21 53.98 -28.89
C THR A 33 -31.65 54.51 -28.88
N HIS A 34 -32.00 55.03 -27.70
CA HIS A 34 -33.31 55.44 -27.18
C HIS A 34 -34.31 56.28 -27.98
N ASP A 35 -34.12 56.63 -29.26
CA ASP A 35 -35.07 57.59 -29.91
C ASP A 35 -35.66 57.16 -31.26
N GLU A 36 -35.17 56.10 -31.91
CA GLU A 36 -35.78 55.63 -33.17
C GLU A 36 -35.71 54.10 -33.29
N GLN A 37 -36.70 53.40 -32.71
CA GLN A 37 -36.96 52.01 -33.09
C GLN A 37 -38.45 51.76 -33.37
N PRO A 38 -38.76 51.01 -34.45
CA PRO A 38 -40.11 50.56 -34.71
C PRO A 38 -40.51 49.56 -33.62
N LYS A 39 -41.52 49.92 -32.82
CA LYS A 39 -42.22 48.95 -31.97
C LYS A 39 -42.49 47.69 -32.80
N PRO A 40 -42.27 46.48 -32.25
CA PRO A 40 -42.54 45.25 -32.99
C PRO A 40 -43.97 45.32 -33.54
N THR A 41 -44.10 45.31 -34.87
CA THR A 41 -45.37 45.57 -35.57
C THR A 41 -46.42 44.49 -35.33
N ALA A 42 -46.01 43.37 -34.72
CA ALA A 42 -46.85 42.21 -34.45
C ALA A 42 -46.61 41.69 -33.04
N SER A 43 -47.66 41.11 -32.43
CA SER A 43 -47.57 40.47 -31.13
C SER A 43 -46.51 39.35 -31.12
N ALA A 44 -45.89 39.10 -29.97
CA ALA A 44 -44.91 38.02 -29.81
C ALA A 44 -45.44 36.66 -30.31
N ALA A 45 -46.73 36.39 -30.07
CA ALA A 45 -47.40 35.20 -30.58
C ALA A 45 -47.49 35.16 -32.11
N ALA A 46 -47.70 36.30 -32.77
CA ALA A 46 -47.71 36.37 -34.23
C ALA A 46 -46.31 36.13 -34.84
N ARG A 47 -45.25 36.65 -34.20
CA ARG A 47 -43.85 36.37 -34.60
C ARG A 47 -43.51 34.89 -34.44
N LEU A 48 -43.84 34.28 -33.30
CA LEU A 48 -43.63 32.85 -33.07
C LEU A 48 -44.38 32.00 -34.10
N ARG A 49 -45.63 32.31 -34.40
CA ARG A 49 -46.40 31.61 -35.45
C ARG A 49 -45.83 31.81 -36.85
N HIS A 50 -45.19 32.95 -37.12
CA HIS A 50 -44.50 33.17 -38.40
C HIS A 50 -43.25 32.30 -38.48
N LEU A 51 -42.41 32.30 -37.43
CA LEU A 51 -41.23 31.44 -37.33
C LEU A 51 -41.57 29.95 -37.39
N GLU A 52 -42.66 29.53 -36.73
CA GLU A 52 -43.12 28.15 -36.79
C GLU A 52 -43.52 27.75 -38.22
N ARG A 53 -44.20 28.64 -38.95
CA ARG A 53 -44.58 28.42 -40.35
C ARG A 53 -43.35 28.36 -41.27
N THR A 54 -42.38 29.26 -41.09
CA THR A 54 -41.15 29.25 -41.89
C THR A 54 -40.28 28.03 -41.58
N LEU A 55 -40.20 27.62 -40.31
CA LEU A 55 -39.48 26.41 -39.90
C LEU A 55 -40.16 25.15 -40.46
N LYS A 56 -41.49 25.03 -40.40
CA LYS A 56 -42.23 23.94 -41.07
C LYS A 56 -42.00 23.91 -42.57
N ALA A 57 -41.96 25.09 -43.22
CA ALA A 57 -41.64 25.18 -44.63
C ALA A 57 -40.17 24.85 -44.94
N LEU A 58 -39.26 25.03 -43.99
CA LEU A 58 -37.85 24.66 -44.12
C LEU A 58 -37.62 23.17 -43.86
N SER A 59 -38.34 22.58 -42.90
CA SER A 59 -38.27 21.14 -42.62
C SER A 59 -38.76 20.27 -43.78
N THR A 60 -39.70 20.77 -44.59
CA THR A 60 -40.13 20.06 -45.80
C THR A 60 -39.15 20.21 -46.96
N LYS A 61 -38.32 21.27 -46.96
CA LYS A 61 -37.35 21.56 -48.02
C LYS A 61 -35.95 20.99 -47.75
N SER A 62 -35.57 20.83 -46.48
CA SER A 62 -34.24 20.38 -46.07
C SER A 62 -34.34 19.12 -45.21
N HIS A 63 -33.78 18.02 -45.72
CA HIS A 63 -33.73 16.73 -45.02
C HIS A 63 -32.96 16.82 -43.69
N ALA A 64 -31.87 17.59 -43.64
CA ALA A 64 -31.08 17.76 -42.43
C ALA A 64 -31.88 18.39 -41.27
N VAL A 65 -32.79 19.32 -41.58
CA VAL A 65 -33.67 19.93 -40.56
C VAL A 65 -34.72 18.93 -40.08
N ALA A 66 -35.25 18.10 -40.98
CA ALA A 66 -36.16 17.01 -40.61
C ALA A 66 -35.47 15.98 -39.70
N ASP A 67 -34.21 15.64 -40.00
CA ASP A 67 -33.42 14.68 -39.22
C ASP A 67 -33.12 15.22 -37.83
N VAL A 68 -32.70 16.48 -37.69
CA VAL A 68 -32.48 17.11 -36.38
C VAL A 68 -33.77 17.16 -35.56
N LEU A 69 -34.91 17.47 -36.18
CA LEU A 69 -36.21 17.43 -35.49
C LEU A 69 -36.61 16.01 -35.08
N GLN A 70 -36.26 15.00 -35.88
CA GLN A 70 -36.48 13.60 -35.56
C GLN A 70 -35.59 13.15 -34.39
N ILE A 71 -34.31 13.52 -34.41
CA ILE A 71 -33.35 13.25 -33.33
C ILE A 71 -33.81 13.93 -32.04
N HIS A 72 -34.25 15.19 -32.10
CA HIS A 72 -34.79 15.90 -30.94
C HIS A 72 -36.04 15.20 -30.36
N LYS A 73 -36.92 14.66 -31.21
CA LYS A 73 -38.09 13.90 -30.75
C LYS A 73 -37.75 12.53 -30.17
N GLN A 74 -36.76 11.85 -30.74
CA GLN A 74 -36.35 10.51 -30.30
C GLN A 74 -35.47 10.56 -29.04
N PHE A 75 -34.69 11.62 -28.90
CA PHE A 75 -33.70 11.79 -27.83
C PHE A 75 -33.74 13.21 -27.26
N PRO A 76 -34.81 13.56 -26.51
CA PRO A 76 -34.89 14.87 -25.85
C PRO A 76 -33.76 15.10 -24.82
N GLU A 77 -33.19 14.01 -24.30
CA GLU A 77 -32.05 13.98 -23.37
C GLU A 77 -30.73 14.48 -23.97
N LEU A 78 -30.59 14.54 -25.31
CA LEU A 78 -29.37 15.07 -25.95
C LEU A 78 -29.30 16.59 -25.91
N PHE A 79 -30.46 17.25 -25.83
CA PHE A 79 -30.59 18.70 -25.93
C PHE A 79 -30.94 19.38 -24.61
N HIS A 80 -31.39 18.60 -23.62
CA HIS A 80 -31.48 19.01 -22.23
C HIS A 80 -30.29 18.39 -21.52
N PRO A 81 -29.23 19.16 -21.17
CA PRO A 81 -28.16 18.62 -20.35
C PRO A 81 -28.81 18.08 -19.08
N ALA A 82 -28.71 16.75 -18.88
CA ALA A 82 -29.19 16.13 -17.66
C ALA A 82 -28.62 16.91 -16.46
N ASP A 83 -29.45 17.14 -15.44
CA ASP A 83 -29.05 17.83 -14.22
C ASP A 83 -27.68 17.32 -13.77
N GLU A 84 -26.70 18.23 -13.57
CA GLU A 84 -25.32 17.90 -13.19
C GLU A 84 -25.21 17.03 -11.92
N LYS A 85 -26.31 16.87 -11.19
CA LYS A 85 -26.45 16.08 -9.96
C LYS A 85 -26.86 14.62 -10.18
N VAL A 86 -27.34 14.25 -11.36
CA VAL A 86 -27.77 12.88 -11.64
C VAL A 86 -26.67 12.20 -12.44
N VAL A 87 -25.88 11.38 -11.76
CA VAL A 87 -24.86 10.54 -12.41
C VAL A 87 -25.56 9.69 -13.47
N PRO A 88 -25.16 9.75 -14.75
CA PRO A 88 -25.81 9.00 -15.80
C PRO A 88 -25.49 7.52 -15.61
N SER A 89 -26.34 6.81 -14.88
CA SER A 89 -26.26 5.36 -14.77
C SER A 89 -27.09 4.74 -15.89
N THR A 90 -26.41 4.03 -16.78
CA THR A 90 -27.03 3.22 -17.83
C THR A 90 -27.71 1.96 -17.29
N LEU A 91 -27.58 1.68 -15.98
CA LEU A 91 -28.14 0.51 -15.31
C LEU A 91 -29.40 0.87 -14.50
N HIS A 92 -30.40 -0.01 -14.60
CA HIS A 92 -31.62 0.04 -13.80
C HIS A 92 -31.27 -0.01 -12.29
N PRO A 93 -31.94 0.76 -11.41
CA PRO A 93 -31.59 0.88 -9.98
C PRO A 93 -31.51 -0.45 -9.23
N ALA A 94 -32.31 -1.44 -9.60
CA ALA A 94 -32.24 -2.78 -9.00
C ALA A 94 -30.90 -3.49 -9.29
N ALA A 95 -30.32 -3.31 -10.49
CA ALA A 95 -29.03 -3.88 -10.85
C ALA A 95 -27.87 -3.19 -10.11
N LEU A 96 -27.99 -1.88 -9.85
CA LEU A 96 -27.03 -1.15 -9.02
C LEU A 96 -27.03 -1.65 -7.58
N ALA A 97 -28.21 -1.87 -6.99
CA ALA A 97 -28.31 -2.42 -5.64
C ALA A 97 -27.67 -3.82 -5.55
N GLN A 98 -27.90 -4.68 -6.55
CA GLN A 98 -27.26 -5.99 -6.62
C GLN A 98 -25.74 -5.89 -6.77
N LEU A 99 -25.24 -4.96 -7.59
CA LEU A 99 -23.81 -4.72 -7.76
C LEU A 99 -23.17 -4.26 -6.45
N ILE A 100 -23.78 -3.31 -5.75
CA ILE A 100 -23.29 -2.80 -4.46
C ILE A 100 -23.24 -3.93 -3.44
N LEU A 101 -24.29 -4.75 -3.38
CA LEU A 101 -24.39 -5.86 -2.42
C LEU A 101 -23.38 -6.98 -2.76
N ALA A 102 -23.15 -7.26 -4.05
CA ALA A 102 -22.11 -8.18 -4.49
C ALA A 102 -20.69 -7.70 -4.15
N HIS A 103 -20.45 -6.39 -4.14
CA HIS A 103 -19.13 -5.78 -3.86
C HIS A 103 -19.01 -5.23 -2.42
N GLU A 104 -20.00 -5.47 -1.55
CA GLU A 104 -20.04 -4.91 -0.20
C GLU A 104 -18.81 -5.27 0.64
N SER A 105 -18.38 -6.53 0.55
CA SER A 105 -17.19 -7.03 1.24
C SER A 105 -15.92 -6.34 0.75
N LEU A 106 -15.81 -6.06 -0.55
CA LEU A 106 -14.69 -5.33 -1.13
C LEU A 106 -14.66 -3.90 -0.61
N TYR A 107 -15.78 -3.18 -0.61
CA TYR A 107 -15.81 -1.82 -0.07
C TYR A 107 -15.44 -1.75 1.40
N LYS A 108 -15.92 -2.69 2.22
CA LYS A 108 -15.59 -2.77 3.65
C LYS A 108 -14.11 -3.07 3.86
N THR A 109 -13.55 -4.03 3.12
CA THR A 109 -12.14 -4.41 3.24
C THR A 109 -11.22 -3.29 2.75
N THR A 110 -11.51 -2.66 1.61
CA THR A 110 -10.70 -1.53 1.11
C THR A 110 -10.81 -0.31 2.01
N SER A 111 -11.99 -0.03 2.58
CA SER A 111 -12.15 1.06 3.54
C SER A 111 -11.32 0.81 4.81
N ALA A 112 -11.37 -0.40 5.37
CA ALA A 112 -10.55 -0.76 6.52
C ALA A 112 -9.04 -0.70 6.22
N GLN A 113 -8.63 -1.11 5.01
CA GLN A 113 -7.23 -0.99 4.57
C GLN A 113 -6.80 0.46 4.40
N LEU A 114 -7.64 1.31 3.81
CA LEU A 114 -7.35 2.74 3.66
C LEU A 114 -7.30 3.45 5.00
N GLN A 115 -8.20 3.10 5.92
CA GLN A 115 -8.18 3.63 7.28
C GLN A 115 -6.94 3.16 8.04
N SER A 116 -6.55 1.89 7.89
CA SER A 116 -5.28 1.38 8.42
C SER A 116 -4.07 2.11 7.82
N LEU A 117 -4.08 2.43 6.53
CA LEU A 117 -3.02 3.21 5.89
C LEU A 117 -3.03 4.67 6.35
N GLN A 118 -4.20 5.25 6.62
CA GLN A 118 -4.34 6.60 7.14
C GLN A 118 -3.83 6.69 8.59
N ASP A 119 -4.17 5.70 9.42
CA ASP A 119 -3.71 5.56 10.80
C ASP A 119 -2.20 5.28 10.87
N ASN A 120 -1.66 4.51 9.91
CA ASN A 120 -0.24 4.19 9.77
C ASN A 120 0.51 5.15 8.81
N SER A 121 -0.07 6.29 8.44
CA SER A 121 0.46 7.19 7.39
C SER A 121 1.71 7.97 7.77
N THR A 122 2.26 7.75 8.97
CA THR A 122 3.61 8.19 9.27
C THR A 122 4.56 7.31 8.46
N ILE A 123 4.94 7.81 7.27
CA ILE A 123 6.13 7.36 6.56
C ILE A 123 7.21 7.21 7.64
N PRO A 124 7.71 5.99 7.89
CA PRO A 124 8.60 5.75 9.02
C PRO A 124 9.78 6.69 8.91
N ASP A 125 10.11 7.34 10.04
CA ASP A 125 11.20 8.31 10.10
C ASP A 125 12.45 7.70 9.46
N SER A 126 13.04 8.41 8.51
CA SER A 126 14.25 7.97 7.81
C SER A 126 15.49 8.05 8.69
N ALA A 127 15.45 8.80 9.79
CA ALA A 127 16.58 8.98 10.70
C ALA A 127 17.16 7.67 11.28
N PRO A 128 16.37 6.69 11.80
CA PRO A 128 16.91 5.40 12.20
C PRO A 128 17.54 4.60 11.06
N LEU A 129 16.98 4.66 9.84
CA LEU A 129 17.54 3.96 8.69
C LEU A 129 18.88 4.58 8.26
N VAL A 130 18.98 5.91 8.26
CA VAL A 130 20.25 6.62 8.02
C VAL A 130 21.28 6.29 9.10
N LYS A 131 20.86 6.15 10.36
CA LYS A 131 21.75 5.70 11.46
C LYS A 131 22.26 4.27 11.22
N LEU A 132 21.43 3.37 10.70
CA LEU A 132 21.87 2.01 10.35
C LEU A 132 22.94 2.01 9.26
N ILE A 133 22.77 2.83 8.22
CA ILE A 133 23.78 3.01 7.17
C ILE A 133 25.08 3.58 7.77
N GLY A 134 24.98 4.54 8.70
CA GLY A 134 26.15 5.06 9.41
C GLY A 134 26.90 4.04 10.28
N LEU A 135 26.30 2.89 10.61
CA LEU A 135 26.94 1.82 11.39
C LEU A 135 27.71 0.81 10.53
N GLU A 136 27.51 0.81 9.21
CA GLU A 136 28.20 -0.07 8.25
C GLU A 136 29.73 -0.12 8.46
N PRO A 137 30.48 0.99 8.53
CA PRO A 137 31.94 0.92 8.70
C PRO A 137 32.36 0.37 10.07
N ARG A 138 31.48 0.41 11.08
CA ARG A 138 31.76 -0.23 12.38
C ARG A 138 31.56 -1.73 12.29
N LEU A 139 30.58 -2.19 11.53
CA LEU A 139 30.31 -3.60 11.31
C LEU A 139 31.47 -4.25 10.54
N GLU A 140 31.93 -3.64 9.45
CA GLU A 140 33.07 -4.13 8.66
C GLU A 140 34.35 -4.27 9.52
N ARG A 141 34.63 -3.29 10.38
CA ARG A 141 35.78 -3.35 11.30
C ARG A 141 35.67 -4.49 12.31
N ILE A 142 34.47 -4.79 12.78
CA ILE A 142 34.24 -5.88 13.73
C ILE A 142 34.34 -7.23 13.00
N GLU A 143 33.78 -7.33 11.80
CA GLU A 143 33.87 -8.51 10.95
C GLU A 143 35.32 -8.86 10.61
N ALA A 144 36.12 -7.87 10.21
CA ALA A 144 37.56 -8.08 9.95
C ALA A 144 38.28 -8.65 11.18
N LYS A 145 38.02 -8.10 12.38
CA LYS A 145 38.58 -8.61 13.63
C LYS A 145 38.08 -10.01 13.96
N GLN A 146 36.81 -10.31 13.68
CA GLN A 146 36.23 -11.64 13.92
C GLN A 146 36.89 -12.69 13.01
N ILE A 147 37.19 -12.33 11.76
CA ILE A 147 37.91 -13.21 10.82
C ILE A 147 39.34 -13.45 11.30
N GLU A 148 40.05 -12.41 11.76
CA GLU A 148 41.39 -12.54 12.34
C GLU A 148 41.38 -13.46 13.57
N GLN A 149 40.48 -13.20 14.53
CA GLN A 149 40.34 -14.02 15.73
C GLN A 149 39.98 -15.47 15.39
N ALA A 150 39.11 -15.70 14.40
CA ALA A 150 38.76 -17.06 13.99
C ALA A 150 39.97 -17.83 13.45
N ARG A 151 40.88 -17.17 12.72
CA ARG A 151 42.14 -17.75 12.25
C ARG A 151 43.06 -18.09 13.42
N ASP A 152 43.24 -17.16 14.35
CA ASP A 152 44.08 -17.36 15.53
C ASP A 152 43.56 -18.53 16.39
N PHE A 153 42.24 -18.61 16.60
CA PHE A 153 41.62 -19.71 17.32
C PHE A 153 41.80 -21.05 16.59
N ALA A 154 41.70 -21.07 15.26
CA ALA A 154 41.95 -22.28 14.49
C ALA A 154 43.41 -22.75 14.65
N GLU A 155 44.36 -21.82 14.60
CA GLU A 155 45.77 -22.15 14.80
C GLU A 155 46.05 -22.63 16.23
N LEU A 156 45.52 -21.94 17.24
CA LEU A 156 45.68 -22.33 18.65
C LEU A 156 45.07 -23.71 18.91
N ARG A 157 43.93 -24.03 18.31
CA ARG A 157 43.33 -25.38 18.39
C ARG A 157 44.21 -26.44 17.75
N LEU A 158 44.84 -26.14 16.61
CA LEU A 158 45.77 -27.07 15.98
C LEU A 158 47.03 -27.28 16.83
N ARG A 159 47.55 -26.22 17.45
CA ARG A 159 48.70 -26.32 18.36
C ARG A 159 48.35 -27.09 19.63
N SER A 160 47.18 -26.85 20.23
CA SER A 160 46.75 -27.53 21.44
C SER A 160 46.47 -29.01 21.20
N THR A 161 45.81 -29.36 20.10
CA THR A 161 45.59 -30.77 19.71
C THR A 161 46.90 -31.51 19.53
N ARG A 162 47.89 -30.93 18.83
CA ARG A 162 49.23 -31.53 18.71
C ARG A 162 49.93 -31.72 20.04
N LEU A 163 49.83 -30.75 20.95
CA LEU A 163 50.43 -30.86 22.27
C LEU A 163 49.76 -31.95 23.11
N LEU A 164 48.43 -32.07 23.04
CA LEU A 164 47.67 -33.13 23.69
C LEU A 164 48.00 -34.51 23.10
N GLU A 165 48.12 -34.62 21.78
CA GLU A 165 48.54 -35.85 21.12
C GLU A 165 49.93 -36.29 21.56
N ASN A 166 50.89 -35.35 21.62
CA ASN A 166 52.25 -35.64 22.06
C ASN A 166 52.28 -36.05 23.54
N TRP A 167 51.54 -35.34 24.40
CA TRP A 167 51.44 -35.68 25.81
C TRP A 167 50.77 -37.04 26.02
N TYR A 168 49.73 -37.37 25.25
CA TYR A 168 49.07 -38.67 25.34
C TYR A 168 49.99 -39.80 24.89
N LYS A 169 50.69 -39.64 23.75
CA LYS A 169 51.64 -40.64 23.25
C LYS A 169 52.80 -40.84 24.23
N VAL A 170 53.55 -39.78 24.53
CA VAL A 170 54.79 -39.89 25.32
C VAL A 170 54.51 -40.02 26.82
N GLY A 171 53.52 -39.30 27.32
CA GLY A 171 53.21 -39.24 28.74
C GLY A 171 52.37 -40.40 29.23
N VAL A 172 51.35 -40.81 28.47
CA VAL A 172 50.40 -41.84 28.91
C VAL A 172 50.75 -43.20 28.32
N LEU A 173 50.92 -43.31 26.99
CA LEU A 173 51.17 -44.60 26.35
C LEU A 173 52.57 -45.12 26.67
N ASP A 174 53.63 -44.36 26.39
CA ASP A 174 55.01 -44.84 26.63
C ASP A 174 55.28 -45.11 28.11
N MET A 175 54.69 -44.32 29.02
CA MET A 175 54.83 -44.59 30.45
C MET A 175 53.98 -45.79 30.87
N GLY A 176 52.80 -45.98 30.28
CA GLY A 176 51.98 -47.17 30.46
C GLY A 176 52.74 -48.45 30.07
N GLU A 177 53.38 -48.45 28.90
CA GLU A 177 54.23 -49.57 28.45
C GLU A 177 55.38 -49.85 29.43
N LYS A 178 56.05 -48.80 29.90
CA LYS A 178 57.09 -48.95 30.93
C LYS A 178 56.50 -49.50 32.22
N TRP A 179 55.36 -49.00 32.69
CA TRP A 179 54.73 -49.51 33.90
C TRP A 179 54.36 -50.98 33.77
N THR A 180 53.85 -51.41 32.62
CA THR A 180 53.55 -52.82 32.36
C THR A 180 54.80 -53.69 32.36
N ASP A 181 55.89 -53.24 31.74
CA ASP A 181 57.18 -53.96 31.76
C ASP A 181 57.72 -54.11 33.19
N TRP A 182 57.60 -53.04 34.00
CA TRP A 182 58.03 -53.07 35.40
C TRP A 182 57.16 -54.01 36.23
N GLU A 183 55.85 -54.01 36.01
CA GLU A 183 54.93 -54.93 36.68
C GLU A 183 55.22 -56.39 36.31
N GLU A 184 55.52 -56.69 35.04
CA GLU A 184 55.89 -58.02 34.58
C GLU A 184 57.18 -58.50 35.28
N ARG A 185 58.22 -57.66 35.33
CA ARG A 185 59.47 -57.98 36.03
C ARG A 185 59.27 -58.17 37.53
N LEU A 186 58.43 -57.33 38.15
CA LEU A 186 58.08 -57.47 39.57
C LEU A 186 57.36 -58.80 39.82
N ARG A 187 56.42 -59.17 38.95
CA ARG A 187 55.68 -60.43 38.99
C ARG A 187 56.62 -61.63 38.86
N ASP A 188 57.59 -61.58 37.95
CA ASP A 188 58.60 -62.63 37.81
C ASP A 188 59.46 -62.77 39.07
N CYS A 189 59.88 -61.64 39.66
CA CYS A 189 60.61 -61.63 40.92
C CYS A 189 59.76 -62.19 42.06
N GLU A 190 58.49 -61.83 42.15
CA GLU A 190 57.54 -62.35 43.15
C GLU A 190 57.35 -63.86 43.00
N ILE A 191 57.23 -64.37 41.77
CA ILE A 191 57.15 -65.82 41.49
C ILE A 191 58.43 -66.52 41.96
N LEU A 192 59.61 -65.97 41.67
CA LEU A 192 60.88 -66.53 42.12
C LEU A 192 61.01 -66.55 43.64
N VAL A 193 60.59 -65.47 44.32
CA VAL A 193 60.59 -65.40 45.79
C VAL A 193 59.61 -66.43 46.37
N ARG A 194 58.36 -66.50 45.87
CA ARG A 194 57.38 -67.52 46.28
C ARG A 194 57.91 -68.94 46.10
N ARG A 195 58.60 -69.23 45.00
CA ARG A 195 59.22 -70.55 44.75
C ARG A 195 60.31 -70.87 45.76
N ARG A 196 61.19 -69.90 46.08
CA ARG A 196 62.25 -70.07 47.10
C ARG A 196 61.69 -70.22 48.50
N GLU A 197 60.70 -69.42 48.88
CA GLU A 197 60.01 -69.54 50.15
C GLU A 197 59.29 -70.88 50.30
N ALA A 198 58.63 -71.36 49.24
CA ALA A 198 58.01 -72.68 49.23
C ALA A 198 59.05 -73.82 49.36
N ALA A 199 60.23 -73.68 48.73
CA ALA A 199 61.31 -74.64 48.91
C ALA A 199 61.83 -74.65 50.35
N LYS A 200 62.11 -73.48 50.92
CA LYS A 200 62.56 -73.33 52.32
C LYS A 200 61.56 -73.91 53.32
N LYS A 201 60.25 -73.66 53.13
CA LYS A 201 59.20 -74.25 53.98
C LYS A 201 59.13 -75.78 53.88
N ARG A 202 59.44 -76.37 52.72
CA ARG A 202 59.53 -77.84 52.59
C ARG A 202 60.77 -78.40 53.29
N GLU A 203 61.88 -77.68 53.28
CA GLU A 203 63.09 -78.05 54.02
C GLU A 203 62.87 -77.94 55.53
N GLU A 204 62.24 -76.86 55.99
CA GLU A 204 61.92 -76.63 57.42
C GLU A 204 60.81 -77.57 57.94
N GLY A 205 59.88 -78.02 57.09
CA GLY A 205 58.85 -79.00 57.46
C GLY A 205 59.28 -80.47 57.38
N MET A 206 60.51 -80.75 56.94
CA MET A 206 61.13 -82.08 56.98
C MET A 206 62.11 -82.26 58.17
N GLN A 207 62.18 -81.28 59.07
CA GLN A 207 62.79 -81.39 60.40
C GLN A 207 61.71 -81.57 61.46
#